data_AF-A0A939WV85-F1
#
_entry.id   AF-A0A939WV85-F1
#
_cell.length_a   1.000
_cell.length_b   1.000
_cell.length_c   1.000
_cell.angle_alpha   90.00
_cell.angle_beta   90.00
_cell.angle_gamma   90.00
#
_symmetry.space_group_name_H-M   'P 1'
#
loop_
_entity.id
_entity.type
_entity.pdbx_description
1 polymer ?
#
loop_
_entity_poly.entity_id
_entity_poly.type
_entity_poly.pdbx_seq_one_letter_code
_entity_poly.pdbx_strand_id
1 'polypeptide(L)'
;MDSVKRIANVSFYTFLEMVRSKVLYILLFFALFIFALGIGITQMTIGNVQDIISDIGLGTIEIFSTVLSIFLGISLVHKELSLKTLHPLLARPIARPEYILGKFFGMVFLIIVEIFVMCIIFAILLTVFGGFSRFFAYLPAVYTIFLQTCTVISVAVLCSTLTEPAVAAMLTISFYLIGATSYNLVYAITKRSSEFVINLVTTLRYILPDFSHFNIKDNLVYGRGLDGLSLGFASVYALFIIVIVLSLAVMFFNNKEIS
;
A
#
# COMPACT_ATOMS: atom_id res chain seq x y z
N MET A 1 -23.66 19.48 -2.73
CA MET A 1 -22.34 20.14 -2.54
C MET A 1 -21.78 19.98 -1.13
N ASP A 2 -22.62 19.75 -0.12
CA ASP A 2 -22.16 19.66 1.28
C ASP A 2 -21.44 18.34 1.59
N SER A 3 -21.84 17.22 0.98
CA SER A 3 -21.19 15.91 1.19
C SER A 3 -19.73 15.88 0.73
N VAL A 4 -19.42 16.43 -0.45
CA VAL A 4 -18.04 16.49 -0.97
C VAL A 4 -17.15 17.35 -0.06
N LYS A 5 -17.67 18.48 0.43
CA LYS A 5 -16.96 19.34 1.38
C LYS A 5 -16.70 18.63 2.71
N ARG A 6 -17.66 17.83 3.20
CA ARG A 6 -17.49 17.03 4.41
C ARG A 6 -16.41 15.96 4.25
N ILE A 7 -16.43 15.20 3.15
CA ILE A 7 -15.41 14.20 2.82
C ILE A 7 -14.02 14.86 2.76
N ALA A 8 -13.90 15.98 2.04
CA ALA A 8 -12.65 16.71 1.92
C ALA A 8 -12.11 17.19 3.28
N ASN A 9 -12.98 17.71 4.15
CA ASN A 9 -12.59 18.13 5.49
C ASN A 9 -12.11 16.94 6.34
N VAL A 10 -12.86 15.82 6.36
CA VAL A 10 -12.45 14.61 7.10
C VAL A 10 -11.11 14.07 6.57
N SER A 11 -10.94 14.05 5.26
CA SER A 11 -9.68 13.67 4.60
C SER A 11 -8.53 14.56 5.04
N PHE A 12 -8.71 15.87 5.02
CA PHE A 12 -7.67 16.82 5.41
C PHE A 12 -7.29 16.71 6.88
N TYR A 13 -8.27 16.55 7.78
CA TYR A 13 -7.99 16.33 9.20
C TYR A 13 -7.26 15.00 9.45
N THR A 14 -7.69 13.93 8.78
CA THR A 14 -7.02 12.62 8.87
C THR A 14 -5.58 12.71 8.38
N PHE A 15 -5.34 13.40 7.26
CA PHE A 15 -4.00 13.63 6.75
C PHE A 15 -3.13 14.41 7.74
N LEU A 16 -3.60 15.56 8.23
CA LEU A 16 -2.84 16.41 9.16
C LEU A 16 -2.50 15.66 10.45
N GLU A 17 -3.41 14.82 10.91
CA GLU A 17 -3.17 13.95 12.05
C GLU A 17 -2.04 12.94 11.77
N MET A 18 -2.10 12.23 10.65
CA MET A 18 -1.13 11.18 10.34
C MET A 18 0.26 11.76 10.02
N VAL A 19 0.35 12.94 9.40
CA VAL A 19 1.61 13.67 9.18
C VAL A 19 2.32 14.02 10.48
N ARG A 20 1.55 14.20 11.57
CA ARG A 20 2.12 14.51 12.89
C ARG A 20 2.52 13.25 13.67
N SER A 21 2.25 12.05 13.14
CA SER A 21 2.68 10.80 13.77
C SER A 21 4.19 10.64 13.70
N LYS A 22 4.81 10.32 14.85
CA LYS A 22 6.25 10.01 14.94
C LYS A 22 6.65 8.87 14.00
N VAL A 23 5.74 7.94 13.72
CA VAL A 23 6.02 6.75 12.90
C VAL A 23 6.36 7.13 11.46
N LEU A 24 5.70 8.13 10.88
CA LEU A 24 6.02 8.61 9.53
C LEU A 24 7.48 9.06 9.44
N TYR A 25 7.94 9.86 10.40
CA TYR A 25 9.33 10.36 10.45
C TYR A 25 10.33 9.23 10.68
N ILE A 26 9.99 8.25 11.52
CA ILE A 26 10.83 7.06 11.77
C ILE A 26 10.97 6.24 10.48
N LEU A 27 9.88 5.99 9.77
CA LEU A 27 9.91 5.27 8.49
C LEU A 27 10.75 6.02 7.46
N LEU A 28 10.58 7.35 7.37
CA LEU A 28 11.37 8.16 6.45
C LEU A 28 12.87 8.13 6.77
N PHE A 29 13.22 8.17 8.05
CA PHE A 29 14.59 8.04 8.52
C PHE A 29 15.19 6.68 8.16
N PHE A 30 14.46 5.58 8.42
CA PHE A 30 14.91 4.24 8.06
C PHE A 30 15.03 4.04 6.54
N ALA A 31 14.16 4.65 5.75
CA ALA A 31 14.28 4.62 4.30
C ALA A 31 15.56 5.31 3.83
N LEU A 32 15.87 6.50 4.37
CA LEU A 32 17.14 7.19 4.11
C LEU A 32 18.34 6.32 4.50
N PHE A 33 18.25 5.61 5.63
CA PHE A 33 19.27 4.67 6.08
C PHE A 33 19.46 3.50 5.11
N ILE A 34 18.38 2.88 4.62
CA ILE A 34 18.46 1.81 3.61
C ILE A 34 19.06 2.34 2.30
N PHE A 35 18.67 3.53 1.85
CA PHE A 35 19.29 4.17 0.70
C PHE A 35 20.79 4.36 0.88
N ALA A 36 21.23 4.83 2.06
CA ALA A 36 22.65 4.99 2.38
C ALA A 36 23.40 3.65 2.38
N LEU A 37 22.80 2.58 2.92
CA LEU A 37 23.37 1.23 2.83
C LEU A 37 23.46 0.73 1.39
N GLY A 38 22.47 1.06 0.55
CA GLY A 38 22.45 0.70 -0.87
C GLY A 38 23.64 1.28 -1.64
N ILE A 39 24.09 2.49 -1.30
CA ILE A 39 25.32 3.09 -1.85
C ILE A 39 26.53 2.20 -1.56
N GLY A 40 26.66 1.71 -0.32
CA GLY A 40 27.76 0.83 0.08
C GLY A 40 27.74 -0.51 -0.67
N ILE A 41 26.58 -1.15 -0.75
CA ILE A 41 26.40 -2.44 -1.46
C ILE A 41 26.77 -2.31 -2.94
N THR A 42 26.35 -1.20 -3.57
CA THR A 42 26.59 -0.94 -5.00
C THR A 42 28.09 -0.83 -5.32
N GLN A 43 28.92 -0.33 -4.39
CA GLN A 43 30.37 -0.23 -4.57
C GLN A 43 31.09 -1.59 -4.42
N MET A 44 30.49 -2.54 -3.71
CA MET A 44 31.09 -3.85 -3.45
C MET A 44 30.66 -4.92 -4.47
N THR A 45 29.65 -4.62 -5.29
CA THR A 45 29.04 -5.60 -6.21
C THR A 45 29.58 -5.45 -7.63
N ILE A 46 29.94 -6.57 -8.25
CA ILE A 46 30.31 -6.63 -9.67
C ILE A 46 29.02 -6.81 -10.47
N GLY A 47 28.58 -5.75 -11.17
CA GLY A 47 27.35 -5.77 -11.95
C GLY A 47 26.99 -4.39 -12.50
N ASN A 48 25.84 -4.29 -13.15
CA ASN A 48 25.33 -2.99 -13.59
C ASN A 48 24.81 -2.20 -12.37
N VAL A 49 25.61 -1.23 -11.94
CA VAL A 49 25.34 -0.31 -10.83
C VAL A 49 23.95 0.31 -10.94
N GLN A 50 23.50 0.66 -12.15
CA GLN A 50 22.21 1.29 -12.38
C GLN A 50 21.02 0.36 -12.11
N ASP A 51 21.17 -0.94 -12.32
CA ASP A 51 20.10 -1.90 -12.10
C ASP A 51 19.98 -2.21 -10.60
N ILE A 52 21.12 -2.39 -9.91
CA ILE A 52 21.20 -2.62 -8.46
C ILE A 52 20.55 -1.45 -7.70
N ILE A 53 20.93 -0.22 -8.06
CA ILE A 53 20.44 0.95 -7.34
C ILE A 53 18.96 1.22 -7.59
N SER A 54 18.47 0.84 -8.77
CA SER A 54 17.05 0.94 -9.12
C SER A 54 16.21 -0.10 -8.40
N ASP A 55 16.73 -1.32 -8.25
CA ASP A 55 16.10 -2.40 -7.47
C ASP A 55 15.98 -2.00 -5.99
N ILE A 56 17.08 -1.53 -5.39
CA ILE A 56 17.09 -1.06 -4.00
C ILE A 56 16.12 0.10 -3.82
N GLY A 57 16.12 1.06 -4.73
CA GLY A 57 15.27 2.25 -4.62
C GLY A 57 13.78 1.96 -4.74
N LEU A 58 13.38 1.20 -5.78
CA LEU A 58 11.99 0.79 -5.95
C LEU A 58 11.54 -0.17 -4.84
N GLY A 59 12.41 -1.09 -4.40
CA GLY A 59 12.14 -1.98 -3.27
C GLY A 59 11.97 -1.23 -1.95
N THR A 60 12.75 -0.18 -1.73
CA THR A 60 12.60 0.71 -0.56
C THR A 60 11.25 1.41 -0.58
N ILE A 61 10.87 2.03 -1.71
CA ILE A 61 9.55 2.67 -1.86
C ILE A 61 8.43 1.66 -1.55
N GLU A 62 8.49 0.47 -2.15
CA GLU A 62 7.45 -0.55 -1.96
C GLU A 62 7.30 -1.00 -0.49
N ILE A 63 8.42 -1.33 0.17
CA ILE A 63 8.40 -1.82 1.54
C ILE A 63 7.89 -0.74 2.49
N PHE A 64 8.38 0.51 2.37
CA PHE A 64 7.98 1.58 3.28
C PHE A 64 6.54 2.04 3.06
N SER A 65 6.07 2.16 1.82
CA SER A 65 4.66 2.46 1.53
C SER A 65 3.74 1.37 2.08
N THR A 66 4.14 0.10 1.96
CA THR A 66 3.38 -1.03 2.54
C THR A 66 3.35 -0.95 4.07
N VAL A 67 4.50 -0.79 4.73
CA VAL A 67 4.56 -0.71 6.20
C VAL A 67 3.74 0.47 6.71
N LEU A 68 3.81 1.61 6.03
CA LEU A 68 3.00 2.78 6.36
C LEU A 68 1.50 2.47 6.21
N SER A 69 1.07 1.81 5.13
CA SER A 69 -0.35 1.46 4.94
C SER A 69 -0.91 0.57 6.05
N ILE A 70 -0.12 -0.41 6.53
CA ILE A 70 -0.49 -1.27 7.65
C ILE A 70 -0.60 -0.44 8.93
N PHE A 71 0.39 0.42 9.19
CA PHE A 71 0.39 1.30 10.36
C PHE A 71 -0.80 2.27 10.39
N LEU A 72 -1.20 2.78 9.22
CA LEU A 72 -2.37 3.63 9.08
C LEU A 72 -3.64 2.89 9.53
N GLY A 73 -3.79 1.62 9.16
CA GLY A 73 -4.85 0.74 9.67
C GLY A 73 -4.88 0.67 11.20
N ILE A 74 -3.73 0.40 11.82
CA ILE A 74 -3.59 0.31 13.29
C ILE A 74 -4.01 1.61 13.96
N SER A 75 -3.55 2.73 13.42
CA SER A 75 -3.79 4.07 13.96
C SER A 75 -5.26 4.45 13.94
N LEU A 76 -6.01 4.01 12.91
CA LEU A 76 -7.46 4.20 12.87
C LEU A 76 -8.16 3.50 14.03
N VAL A 77 -7.82 2.24 14.27
CA VAL A 77 -8.52 1.43 15.28
C VAL A 77 -8.18 1.90 16.70
N HIS A 78 -6.89 2.16 16.97
CA HIS A 78 -6.46 2.68 18.28
C HIS A 78 -7.18 3.97 18.64
N LYS A 79 -7.36 4.86 17.65
CA LYS A 79 -8.06 6.11 17.87
C LYS A 79 -9.55 5.90 18.16
N GLU A 80 -10.22 5.02 17.43
CA GLU A 80 -11.63 4.69 17.70
C GLU A 80 -11.83 4.09 19.09
N LEU A 81 -10.88 3.28 19.58
CA LEU A 81 -10.91 2.78 20.96
C LEU A 81 -10.63 3.85 22.01
N SER A 82 -9.70 4.76 21.75
CA SER A 82 -9.44 5.90 22.64
C SER A 82 -10.62 6.89 22.72
N LEU A 83 -11.45 6.93 21.67
CA LEU A 83 -12.64 7.79 21.58
C LEU A 83 -13.89 7.14 22.17
N LYS A 84 -13.90 5.83 22.47
CA LYS A 84 -15.01 5.19 23.20
C LYS A 84 -15.22 5.74 24.62
N THR A 85 -14.31 6.57 25.14
CA THR A 85 -14.48 7.30 26.41
C THR A 85 -14.78 8.80 26.23
N LEU A 86 -14.76 9.34 25.00
CA LEU A 86 -15.07 10.74 24.72
C LEU A 86 -16.03 10.82 23.52
N HIS A 87 -17.32 10.82 23.87
CA HIS A 87 -18.49 10.91 23.00
C HIS A 87 -18.85 12.28 22.34
N PRO A 88 -18.05 13.38 22.27
CA PRO A 88 -18.55 14.60 21.65
C PRO A 88 -18.36 14.72 20.13
N LEU A 89 -17.64 13.82 19.44
CA LEU A 89 -17.45 13.96 17.98
C LEU A 89 -18.68 13.54 17.14
N LEU A 90 -19.63 12.82 17.74
CA LEU A 90 -20.91 12.43 17.12
C LEU A 90 -21.98 13.54 17.18
N ALA A 91 -21.68 14.72 17.75
CA ALA A 91 -22.61 15.85 17.77
C ALA A 91 -22.77 16.53 16.39
N ARG A 92 -22.05 16.08 15.34
CA ARG A 92 -22.27 16.48 13.95
C ARG A 92 -22.74 15.27 13.13
N PRO A 93 -23.87 15.38 12.40
CA PRO A 93 -24.43 14.29 11.61
C PRO A 93 -23.60 14.10 10.33
N ILE A 94 -22.43 13.47 10.47
CA ILE A 94 -21.62 13.04 9.33
C ILE A 94 -22.18 11.68 8.90
N ALA A 95 -22.52 11.54 7.62
CA ALA A 95 -23.01 10.27 7.13
C ALA A 95 -21.89 9.22 7.16
N ARG A 96 -22.20 8.00 7.59
CA ARG A 96 -21.26 6.89 7.77
C ARG A 96 -20.36 6.63 6.52
N PRO A 97 -20.87 6.69 5.28
CA PRO A 97 -20.03 6.56 4.08
C PRO A 97 -19.06 7.74 3.87
N GLU A 98 -19.48 8.97 4.20
CA GLU A 98 -18.65 10.17 4.07
C GLU A 98 -17.41 10.09 4.98
N TYR A 99 -17.58 9.51 6.17
CA TYR A 99 -16.49 9.30 7.13
C TYR A 99 -15.45 8.30 6.63
N ILE A 100 -15.89 7.12 6.16
CA ILE A 100 -15.00 6.06 5.67
C ILE A 100 -14.24 6.52 4.42
N LEU A 101 -14.95 7.12 3.46
CA LEU A 101 -14.32 7.67 2.26
C LEU A 101 -13.34 8.80 2.60
N GLY A 102 -13.71 9.69 3.52
CA GLY A 102 -12.82 10.76 3.99
C GLY A 102 -11.53 10.20 4.59
N LYS A 103 -11.63 9.19 5.48
CA LYS A 103 -10.45 8.53 6.05
C LYS A 103 -9.57 7.88 4.98
N PHE A 104 -10.18 7.12 4.07
CA PHE A 104 -9.47 6.48 2.97
C PHE A 104 -8.70 7.51 2.12
N PHE A 105 -9.34 8.58 1.66
CA PHE A 105 -8.66 9.60 0.86
C PHE A 105 -7.59 10.37 1.63
N GLY A 106 -7.78 10.60 2.93
CA GLY A 106 -6.76 11.23 3.78
C GLY A 106 -5.49 10.38 3.88
N MET A 107 -5.65 9.07 3.94
CA MET A 107 -4.54 8.11 3.94
C MET A 107 -3.87 7.98 2.58
N VAL A 108 -4.67 7.93 1.50
CA VAL A 108 -4.14 7.93 0.14
C VAL A 108 -3.29 9.17 -0.09
N PHE A 109 -3.76 10.35 0.35
CA PHE A 109 -2.98 11.59 0.25
C PHE A 109 -1.67 11.53 1.04
N LEU A 110 -1.67 10.90 2.21
CA LEU A 110 -0.44 10.68 2.97
C LEU A 110 0.56 9.80 2.22
N ILE A 111 0.10 8.68 1.63
CA ILE A 111 0.96 7.81 0.81
C ILE A 111 1.49 8.55 -0.41
N ILE A 112 0.70 9.42 -1.05
CA ILE A 112 1.18 10.25 -2.16
C ILE A 112 2.36 11.13 -1.70
N VAL A 113 2.24 11.78 -0.54
CA VAL A 113 3.32 12.60 0.02
C VAL A 113 4.54 11.75 0.36
N GLU A 114 4.36 10.59 0.97
CA GLU A 114 5.45 9.67 1.32
C GLU A 114 6.19 9.17 0.07
N ILE A 115 5.48 8.61 -0.90
CA ILE A 115 6.04 8.16 -2.18
C ILE A 115 6.73 9.32 -2.90
N PHE A 116 6.15 10.53 -2.88
CA PHE A 116 6.75 11.69 -3.52
C PHE A 116 8.11 12.04 -2.91
N VAL A 117 8.22 12.06 -1.57
CA VAL A 117 9.50 12.30 -0.90
C VAL A 117 10.50 11.18 -1.22
N MET A 118 10.06 9.91 -1.22
CA MET A 118 10.92 8.79 -1.59
C MET A 118 11.37 8.84 -3.05
N CYS A 119 10.52 9.32 -3.97
CA CYS A 119 10.88 9.51 -5.37
C CYS A 119 11.94 10.60 -5.54
N ILE A 120 11.89 11.68 -4.75
CA ILE A 120 12.94 12.71 -4.73
C ILE A 120 14.27 12.09 -4.29
N ILE A 121 14.26 11.32 -3.18
CA ILE A 121 15.47 10.65 -2.68
C ILE A 121 16.01 9.66 -3.73
N PHE A 122 15.13 8.87 -4.34
CA PHE A 122 15.48 7.93 -5.39
C PHE A 122 16.04 8.62 -6.65
N ALA A 123 15.47 9.76 -7.05
CA ALA A 123 15.98 10.56 -8.16
C ALA A 123 17.39 11.11 -7.87
N ILE A 124 17.63 11.63 -6.66
CA ILE A 124 18.96 12.09 -6.20
C ILE A 124 19.95 10.93 -6.21
N LEU A 125 19.53 9.75 -5.75
CA LEU A 125 20.36 8.55 -5.78
C LEU A 125 20.74 8.18 -7.23
N LEU A 126 19.80 8.21 -8.16
CA LEU A 126 20.08 7.96 -9.58
C LEU A 126 21.01 9.02 -10.21
N THR A 127 20.95 10.29 -9.81
CA THR A 127 21.88 11.31 -10.34
C THR A 127 23.31 11.05 -9.88
N VAL A 128 23.52 10.67 -8.61
CA VAL A 128 24.85 10.38 -8.05
C VAL A 128 25.55 9.23 -8.78
N PHE A 129 24.79 8.25 -9.28
CA PHE A 129 25.31 7.09 -9.99
C PHE A 129 25.15 7.17 -11.53
N GLY A 130 24.86 8.37 -12.07
CA GLY A 130 24.80 8.62 -13.52
C GLY A 130 23.60 7.97 -14.23
N GLY A 131 22.55 7.58 -13.51
CA GLY A 131 21.36 6.88 -14.00
C GLY A 131 20.09 7.72 -14.13
N PHE A 132 20.17 9.05 -13.97
CA PHE A 132 18.97 9.92 -13.94
C PHE A 132 18.07 9.82 -15.17
N SER A 133 18.63 9.55 -16.36
CA SER A 133 17.86 9.37 -17.60
C SER A 133 16.84 8.23 -17.52
N ARG A 134 17.08 7.23 -16.66
CA ARG A 134 16.18 6.09 -16.44
C ARG A 134 15.07 6.36 -15.44
N PHE A 135 15.12 7.48 -14.70
CA PHE A 135 14.11 7.79 -13.67
C PHE A 135 12.68 7.76 -14.23
N PHE A 136 12.47 8.37 -15.40
CA PHE A 136 11.16 8.38 -16.06
C PHE A 136 10.68 6.99 -16.49
N ALA A 137 11.61 6.06 -16.78
CA ALA A 137 11.27 4.69 -17.11
C ALA A 137 10.77 3.89 -15.88
N TYR A 138 11.05 4.36 -14.67
CA TYR A 138 10.60 3.73 -13.41
C TYR A 138 9.30 4.30 -12.85
N LEU A 139 8.77 5.40 -13.39
CA LEU A 139 7.48 5.96 -12.97
C LEU A 139 6.30 4.95 -13.05
N PRO A 140 6.22 4.06 -14.07
CA PRO A 140 5.22 3.00 -14.09
C PRO A 140 5.29 2.06 -12.87
N ALA A 141 6.49 1.73 -12.38
CA ALA A 141 6.65 0.91 -11.18
C ALA A 141 6.20 1.66 -9.92
N VAL A 142 6.57 2.93 -9.80
CA VAL A 142 6.10 3.79 -8.69
C VAL A 142 4.57 3.86 -8.68
N TYR A 143 3.96 3.98 -9.85
CA TYR A 143 2.50 4.00 -9.99
C TYR A 143 1.85 2.69 -9.54
N THR A 144 2.40 1.53 -9.92
CA THR A 144 1.83 0.26 -9.47
C THR A 144 2.05 -0.01 -7.98
N ILE A 145 3.17 0.44 -7.40
CA ILE A 145 3.39 0.45 -5.94
C ILE A 145 2.31 1.30 -5.24
N PHE A 146 2.00 2.48 -5.79
CA PHE A 146 0.93 3.33 -5.27
C PHE A 146 -0.44 2.62 -5.31
N LEU A 147 -0.79 1.99 -6.44
CA LEU A 147 -2.04 1.22 -6.58
C LEU A 147 -2.11 0.07 -5.57
N GLN A 148 -1.04 -0.74 -5.47
CA GLN A 148 -0.92 -1.81 -4.48
C GLN A 148 -1.17 -1.27 -3.08
N THR A 149 -0.50 -0.18 -2.70
CA THR A 149 -0.63 0.43 -1.37
C THR A 149 -2.05 0.91 -1.10
N CYS A 150 -2.74 1.45 -2.11
CA CYS A 150 -4.14 1.85 -2.01
C CYS A 150 -5.08 0.66 -1.76
N THR A 151 -4.82 -0.50 -2.40
CA THR A 151 -5.58 -1.72 -2.09
C THR A 151 -5.36 -2.18 -0.65
N VAL A 152 -4.12 -2.12 -0.15
CA VAL A 152 -3.81 -2.45 1.25
C VAL A 152 -4.48 -1.49 2.23
N ILE A 153 -4.49 -0.18 1.94
CA ILE A 153 -5.22 0.81 2.76
C ILE A 153 -6.71 0.48 2.80
N SER A 154 -7.33 0.13 1.67
CA SER A 154 -8.76 -0.20 1.66
C SER A 154 -9.08 -1.36 2.59
N VAL A 155 -8.22 -2.39 2.60
CA VAL A 155 -8.35 -3.54 3.52
C VAL A 155 -8.07 -3.15 4.95
N ALA A 156 -7.06 -2.31 5.20
CA ALA A 156 -6.76 -1.77 6.51
C ALA A 156 -7.97 -1.03 7.11
N VAL A 157 -8.67 -0.25 6.27
CA VAL A 157 -9.92 0.42 6.64
C VAL A 157 -11.02 -0.61 6.92
N LEU A 158 -11.24 -1.61 6.07
CA LEU A 158 -12.22 -2.67 6.33
C LEU A 158 -11.93 -3.39 7.66
N CYS A 159 -10.71 -3.86 7.87
CA CYS A 159 -10.30 -4.54 9.09
C CYS A 159 -10.49 -3.66 10.34
N SER A 160 -10.25 -2.34 10.22
CA SER A 160 -10.52 -1.40 11.32
C SER A 160 -11.99 -1.36 11.72
N THR A 161 -12.91 -1.57 10.77
CA THR A 161 -14.35 -1.61 11.05
C THR A 161 -14.82 -2.93 11.63
N LEU A 162 -14.04 -4.00 11.57
CA LEU A 162 -14.47 -5.35 11.96
C LEU A 162 -13.93 -5.77 13.33
N THR A 163 -12.65 -5.51 13.61
CA THR A 163 -11.93 -6.16 14.70
C THR A 163 -11.19 -5.18 15.61
N GLU A 164 -10.63 -5.67 16.71
CA GLU A 164 -9.71 -4.92 17.57
C GLU A 164 -8.37 -4.59 16.86
N PRO A 165 -7.58 -3.61 17.33
CA PRO A 165 -6.44 -3.05 16.59
C PRO A 165 -5.39 -4.08 16.25
N ALA A 166 -5.05 -4.95 17.21
CA ALA A 166 -4.05 -5.99 17.00
C ALA A 166 -4.49 -6.98 15.94
N VAL A 167 -5.75 -7.43 15.99
CA VAL A 167 -6.32 -8.36 15.02
C VAL A 167 -6.46 -7.70 13.64
N ALA A 168 -6.88 -6.44 13.58
CA ALA A 168 -6.98 -5.69 12.33
C ALA A 168 -5.62 -5.55 11.64
N ALA A 169 -4.57 -5.28 12.41
CA ALA A 169 -3.19 -5.24 11.93
C ALA A 169 -2.78 -6.59 11.34
N MET A 170 -3.00 -7.67 12.08
CA MET A 170 -2.64 -9.03 11.66
C MET A 170 -3.37 -9.44 10.38
N LEU A 171 -4.65 -9.10 10.25
CA LEU A 171 -5.44 -9.37 9.03
C LEU A 171 -4.91 -8.57 7.84
N THR A 172 -4.57 -7.30 8.03
CA THR A 172 -4.01 -6.45 6.97
C THR A 172 -2.64 -6.95 6.51
N ILE A 173 -1.78 -7.32 7.46
CA ILE A 173 -0.47 -7.92 7.18
C ILE A 173 -0.64 -9.25 6.44
N SER A 174 -1.57 -10.10 6.89
CA SER A 174 -1.85 -11.39 6.25
C SER A 174 -2.33 -11.21 4.82
N PHE A 175 -3.25 -10.27 4.59
CA PHE A 175 -3.72 -9.92 3.26
C PHE A 175 -2.57 -9.48 2.35
N TYR A 176 -1.68 -8.61 2.84
CA TYR A 176 -0.51 -8.18 2.09
C TYR A 176 0.43 -9.35 1.75
N LEU A 177 0.78 -10.18 2.74
CA LEU A 177 1.71 -11.30 2.56
C LEU A 177 1.16 -12.34 1.58
N ILE A 178 -0.14 -12.64 1.68
CA ILE A 178 -0.84 -13.51 0.73
C ILE A 178 -0.74 -12.89 -0.68
N GLY A 179 -1.06 -11.61 -0.81
CA GLY A 179 -1.00 -10.87 -2.08
C GLY A 179 0.38 -10.96 -2.74
N ALA A 180 1.41 -10.59 -1.99
CA ALA A 180 2.80 -10.55 -2.44
C ALA A 180 3.38 -11.94 -2.79
N THR A 181 2.93 -12.99 -2.10
CA THR A 181 3.50 -14.34 -2.25
C THR A 181 2.68 -15.22 -3.20
N SER A 182 1.41 -14.88 -3.46
CA SER A 182 0.45 -15.68 -4.24
C SER A 182 1.02 -16.24 -5.54
N TYR A 183 1.63 -15.38 -6.37
CA TYR A 183 2.20 -15.76 -7.66
C TYR A 183 3.38 -16.74 -7.54
N ASN A 184 4.33 -16.42 -6.66
CA ASN A 184 5.52 -17.24 -6.46
C ASN A 184 5.17 -18.61 -5.86
N LEU A 185 4.17 -18.65 -4.99
CA LEU A 185 3.67 -19.89 -4.36
C LEU A 185 3.02 -20.82 -5.40
N VAL A 186 2.12 -20.29 -6.23
CA VAL A 186 1.45 -21.06 -7.29
C VAL A 186 2.47 -21.60 -8.29
N TYR A 187 3.44 -20.78 -8.71
CA TYR A 187 4.51 -21.21 -9.62
C TYR A 187 5.37 -22.33 -9.03
N ALA A 188 5.77 -22.21 -7.75
CA ALA A 188 6.59 -23.22 -7.07
C ALA A 188 5.84 -24.54 -6.88
N ILE A 189 4.55 -24.49 -6.54
CA ILE A 189 3.70 -25.66 -6.27
C ILE A 189 3.36 -26.42 -7.56
N THR A 190 3.04 -25.71 -8.66
CA THR A 190 2.68 -26.33 -9.93
C THR A 190 3.79 -27.22 -10.50
N LYS A 191 5.05 -26.93 -10.14
CA LYS A 191 6.22 -27.66 -10.62
C LYS A 191 6.61 -28.89 -9.79
N ARG A 192 6.00 -29.10 -8.61
CA ARG A 192 6.47 -30.08 -7.60
C ARG A 192 5.38 -30.85 -6.86
N SER A 193 4.09 -30.70 -7.18
CA SER A 193 3.01 -31.23 -6.34
C SER A 193 2.01 -32.11 -7.11
N SER A 194 1.22 -32.89 -6.36
CA SER A 194 0.16 -33.75 -6.93
C SER A 194 -0.97 -32.93 -7.55
N GLU A 195 -1.71 -33.51 -8.50
CA GLU A 195 -2.84 -32.85 -9.19
C GLU A 195 -3.86 -32.24 -8.23
N PHE A 196 -4.12 -32.89 -7.08
CA PHE A 196 -5.02 -32.39 -6.06
C PHE A 196 -4.54 -31.04 -5.46
N VAL A 197 -3.25 -30.95 -5.12
CA VAL A 197 -2.67 -29.73 -4.54
C VAL A 197 -2.64 -28.61 -5.56
N ILE A 198 -2.35 -28.93 -6.82
CA ILE A 198 -2.39 -27.96 -7.92
C ILE A 198 -3.80 -27.37 -8.05
N ASN A 199 -4.82 -28.23 -8.12
CA ASN A 199 -6.20 -27.79 -8.32
C ASN A 199 -6.75 -26.96 -7.13
N LEU A 200 -6.35 -27.33 -5.91
CA LEU A 200 -6.71 -26.59 -4.69
C LEU A 200 -6.08 -25.20 -4.69
N VAL A 201 -4.78 -25.09 -5.00
CA VAL A 201 -4.05 -23.83 -5.03
C VAL A 201 -4.50 -22.92 -6.17
N THR A 202 -4.81 -23.47 -7.36
CA THR A 202 -5.39 -22.69 -8.45
C THR A 202 -6.80 -22.18 -8.13
N THR A 203 -7.59 -22.95 -7.38
CA THR A 203 -8.92 -22.50 -6.93
C THR A 203 -8.80 -21.37 -5.90
N LEU A 204 -7.90 -21.51 -4.92
CA LEU A 204 -7.63 -20.46 -3.93
C LEU A 204 -7.15 -19.16 -4.57
N ARG A 205 -6.39 -19.23 -5.67
CA ARG A 205 -5.93 -18.04 -6.39
C ARG A 205 -7.06 -17.11 -6.86
N TYR A 206 -8.25 -17.63 -7.16
CA TYR A 206 -9.38 -16.77 -7.56
C TYR A 206 -10.01 -15.98 -6.38
N ILE A 207 -9.74 -16.41 -5.14
CA ILE A 207 -10.27 -15.79 -3.92
C ILE A 207 -9.21 -14.90 -3.26
N LEU A 208 -7.95 -15.32 -3.31
CA LEU A 208 -6.83 -14.61 -2.70
C LEU A 208 -6.48 -13.36 -3.54
N PRO A 209 -6.04 -12.26 -2.89
CA PRO A 209 -5.48 -11.14 -3.62
C PRO A 209 -4.26 -11.59 -4.43
N ASP A 210 -4.18 -11.14 -5.68
CA ASP A 210 -3.02 -11.35 -6.55
C ASP A 210 -2.33 -10.00 -6.81
N PHE A 211 -1.14 -9.80 -6.20
CA PHE A 211 -0.34 -8.59 -6.40
C PHE A 211 0.66 -8.72 -7.55
N SER A 212 0.68 -9.85 -8.28
CA SER A 212 1.51 -9.96 -9.49
C SER A 212 1.15 -8.92 -10.55
N HIS A 213 -0.12 -8.46 -10.57
CA HIS A 213 -0.58 -7.38 -11.42
C HIS A 213 0.04 -6.00 -11.09
N PHE A 214 0.63 -5.85 -9.91
CA PHE A 214 1.35 -4.63 -9.49
C PHE A 214 2.87 -4.79 -9.59
N ASN A 215 3.39 -6.01 -9.68
CA ASN A 215 4.82 -6.27 -9.73
C ASN A 215 5.39 -6.12 -11.15
N ILE A 216 5.63 -4.86 -11.55
CA ILE A 216 6.28 -4.52 -12.82
C ILE A 216 7.74 -4.06 -12.62
N LYS A 217 8.17 -3.83 -11.36
CA LYS A 217 9.50 -3.29 -11.06
C LYS A 217 10.62 -4.19 -11.60
N ASP A 218 10.49 -5.51 -11.43
CA ASP A 218 11.51 -6.47 -11.85
C ASP A 218 11.69 -6.44 -13.36
N ASN A 219 10.59 -6.31 -14.10
CA ASN A 219 10.63 -6.24 -15.56
C ASN A 219 11.31 -4.97 -16.07
N LEU A 220 11.13 -3.84 -15.36
CA LEU A 220 11.72 -2.56 -15.72
C LEU A 220 13.20 -2.46 -15.34
N VAL A 221 13.59 -3.00 -14.17
CA VAL A 221 14.98 -3.02 -13.71
C VAL A 221 15.85 -3.94 -14.58
N TYR A 222 15.34 -5.12 -14.94
CA TYR A 222 16.10 -6.11 -15.72
C TYR A 222 15.87 -6.02 -17.24
N GLY A 223 15.28 -4.93 -17.74
CA GLY A 223 15.18 -4.66 -19.18
C GLY A 223 14.22 -5.55 -19.96
N ARG A 224 13.26 -6.21 -19.28
CA ARG A 224 12.19 -7.00 -19.92
C ARG A 224 11.06 -6.13 -20.48
N GLY A 225 11.11 -4.83 -20.22
CA GLY A 225 10.12 -3.86 -20.72
C GLY A 225 8.76 -3.96 -20.02
N LEU A 226 7.76 -3.32 -20.61
CA LEU A 226 6.36 -3.35 -20.15
C LEU A 226 5.62 -4.50 -20.84
N ASP A 227 6.04 -5.75 -20.64
CA ASP A 227 5.47 -6.88 -21.38
C ASP A 227 4.19 -7.41 -20.72
N GLY A 228 3.06 -7.30 -21.44
CA GLY A 228 1.80 -8.06 -21.25
C GLY A 228 0.88 -7.68 -20.06
N LEU A 229 -0.15 -6.86 -20.35
CA LEU A 229 -1.23 -6.35 -19.45
C LEU A 229 -0.90 -5.13 -18.56
N SER A 230 -0.67 -4.02 -19.28
CA SER A 230 -1.20 -2.66 -19.12
C SER A 230 -1.40 -2.12 -17.70
N LEU A 231 -0.70 -1.04 -17.38
CA LEU A 231 -1.01 -0.13 -16.27
C LEU A 231 -2.53 0.13 -16.13
N GLY A 232 -3.27 0.19 -17.25
CA GLY A 232 -4.73 0.28 -17.27
C GLY A 232 -5.44 -0.89 -16.58
N PHE A 233 -5.05 -2.14 -16.86
CA PHE A 233 -5.59 -3.31 -16.18
C PHE A 233 -5.28 -3.29 -14.68
N ALA A 234 -4.03 -2.99 -14.29
CA ALA A 234 -3.66 -2.84 -12.88
C ALA A 234 -4.52 -1.76 -12.19
N SER A 235 -4.80 -0.65 -12.88
CA SER A 235 -5.66 0.43 -12.38
C SER A 235 -7.11 -0.03 -12.17
N VAL A 236 -7.69 -0.71 -13.16
CA VAL A 236 -9.06 -1.24 -13.09
C VAL A 236 -9.17 -2.29 -11.99
N TYR A 237 -8.19 -3.19 -11.90
CA TYR A 237 -8.12 -4.22 -10.88
C TYR A 237 -8.02 -3.61 -9.47
N ALA A 238 -7.13 -2.64 -9.25
CA ALA A 238 -7.03 -1.93 -7.99
C ALA A 238 -8.34 -1.21 -7.64
N LEU A 239 -8.94 -0.48 -8.58
CA LEU A 239 -10.19 0.23 -8.38
C LEU A 239 -11.32 -0.72 -8.01
N PHE A 240 -11.44 -1.85 -8.71
CA PHE A 240 -12.45 -2.87 -8.43
C PHE A 240 -12.32 -3.42 -7.01
N ILE A 241 -11.10 -3.77 -6.58
CA ILE A 241 -10.85 -4.23 -5.20
C ILE A 241 -11.20 -3.14 -4.19
N ILE A 242 -10.72 -1.91 -4.40
CA ILE A 242 -10.94 -0.78 -3.49
C ILE A 242 -12.44 -0.52 -3.33
N VAL A 243 -13.20 -0.50 -4.42
CA VAL A 243 -14.65 -0.26 -4.39
C VAL A 243 -15.35 -1.37 -3.59
N ILE A 244 -15.08 -2.65 -3.88
CA ILE A 244 -15.69 -3.77 -3.16
C ILE A 244 -15.36 -3.71 -1.67
N VAL A 245 -14.09 -3.54 -1.33
CA VAL A 245 -13.61 -3.53 0.05
C VAL A 245 -14.18 -2.35 0.84
N LEU A 246 -14.22 -1.15 0.25
CA LEU A 246 -14.82 0.03 0.88
C LEU A 246 -16.34 -0.10 1.00
N SER A 247 -17.03 -0.68 0.01
CA SER A 247 -18.46 -0.97 0.13
C SER A 247 -18.74 -1.92 1.29
N LEU A 248 -17.94 -2.98 1.45
CA LEU A 248 -18.03 -3.87 2.62
C LEU A 248 -17.77 -3.10 3.92
N ALA A 249 -16.74 -2.25 3.96
CA ALA A 249 -16.42 -1.46 5.15
C ALA A 249 -17.60 -0.57 5.57
N VAL A 250 -18.27 0.06 4.60
CA VAL A 250 -19.48 0.86 4.83
C VAL A 250 -20.64 0.00 5.36
N MET A 251 -20.87 -1.18 4.79
CA MET A 251 -21.93 -2.09 5.24
C MET A 251 -21.70 -2.56 6.69
N PHE A 252 -20.50 -3.02 7.02
CA PHE A 252 -20.17 -3.48 8.37
C PHE A 252 -20.19 -2.35 9.39
N PHE A 253 -19.73 -1.16 9.00
CA PHE A 253 -19.79 0.01 9.86
C PHE A 253 -21.24 0.48 10.11
N ASN A 254 -22.18 0.27 9.18
CA ASN A 254 -23.60 0.56 9.41
C ASN A 254 -24.26 -0.39 10.41
N ASN A 255 -23.85 -1.66 10.42
CA ASN A 255 -24.41 -2.69 11.30
C ASN A 255 -23.83 -2.67 12.73
N LYS A 256 -22.74 -1.93 12.97
CA LYS A 256 -22.30 -1.62 14.33
C LYS A 256 -23.29 -0.63 14.96
N GLU A 257 -24.25 -1.18 15.70
CA GLU A 257 -25.00 -0.43 16.71
C GLU A 257 -24.00 0.05 17.76
N ILE A 258 -23.94 1.36 17.95
CA ILE A 258 -23.21 1.95 19.07
C ILE A 258 -24.12 1.72 20.28
N SER A 259 -24.00 0.54 20.90
CA SER A 259 -24.57 0.29 22.23
C SER A 259 -23.66 0.80 23.32
#